data_AF-A0A4R6IGR6-F1
#
_entry.id   AF-A0A4R6IGR6-F1
#
_cell.length_a   1.000
_cell.length_b   1.000
_cell.length_c   1.000
_cell.angle_alpha   90.00
_cell.angle_beta   90.00
_cell.angle_gamma   90.00
#
_symmetry.space_group_name_H-M   'P 1'
#
loop_
_entity.id
_entity.type
_entity.pdbx_description
1 polymer ?
#
loop_
_entity_poly.entity_id
_entity_poly.type
_entity_poly.pdbx_seq_one_letter_code
_entity_poly.pdbx_strand_id
1 'polypeptide(L)'
;MKILAFFYLILFSITTYAQSTWLEKEKFINQLNRNFKTNLLPDSDALYTLNIQIVLDKNSRALITSNNAELFDKIGVLPFLQQYNYKPLIGEVRPLKVMVPIGIIVGSSKYGPKTIDLHIADKLSNLFYHEKPEDDNIRIVYLSSVILFVDKKVYH
;
A
#
# COMPACT_ATOMS: atom_id res chain seq x y z
N MET A 1 24.09 -29.60 23.85
CA MET A 1 23.96 -29.65 22.37
C MET A 1 22.52 -29.73 21.87
N LYS A 2 21.64 -30.61 22.39
CA LYS A 2 20.24 -30.75 21.91
C LYS A 2 19.40 -29.46 22.01
N ILE A 3 19.56 -28.69 23.09
CA ILE A 3 18.85 -27.42 23.31
C ILE A 3 19.28 -26.37 22.27
N LEU A 4 20.58 -26.27 21.99
CA LEU A 4 21.12 -25.31 21.02
C LEU A 4 20.57 -25.58 19.60
N ALA A 5 20.56 -26.85 19.18
CA ALA A 5 20.02 -27.25 17.87
C ALA A 5 18.52 -26.93 17.74
N PHE A 6 17.75 -27.12 18.82
CA PHE A 6 16.33 -26.75 18.84
C PHE A 6 16.12 -25.23 18.70
N PHE A 7 16.93 -24.41 19.38
CA PHE A 7 16.91 -22.96 19.21
C PHE A 7 17.24 -22.53 17.78
N TYR A 8 18.25 -23.14 17.14
CA TYR A 8 18.58 -22.86 15.75
C TYR A 8 17.46 -23.21 14.77
N LEU A 9 16.77 -24.34 14.99
CA LEU A 9 15.62 -24.73 14.17
C LEU A 9 14.47 -23.73 14.31
N ILE A 10 14.16 -23.29 15.53
CA ILE A 10 13.13 -22.26 15.77
C ILE A 10 13.52 -20.95 15.07
N LEU A 11 14.76 -20.49 15.24
CA LEU A 11 15.22 -19.26 14.61
C LEU A 11 15.10 -19.36 13.09
N PHE A 12 15.56 -20.48 12.50
CA PHE A 12 15.51 -20.74 11.07
C PHE A 12 14.06 -20.76 10.54
N SER A 13 13.14 -21.40 11.24
CA SER A 13 11.72 -21.41 10.86
C SER A 13 11.10 -20.00 10.91
N ILE A 14 11.40 -19.23 11.96
CA ILE A 14 10.90 -17.84 12.10
C ILE A 14 11.46 -16.95 10.98
N THR A 15 12.76 -17.03 10.69
CA THR A 15 13.39 -16.23 9.63
C THR A 15 12.84 -16.59 8.25
N THR A 16 12.65 -17.88 7.99
CA THR A 16 12.10 -18.35 6.70
C THR A 16 10.66 -17.89 6.50
N TYR A 17 9.83 -17.97 7.55
CA TYR A 17 8.45 -17.49 7.51
C TYR A 17 8.38 -15.96 7.31
N ALA A 18 9.22 -15.21 8.03
CA ALA A 18 9.29 -13.76 7.88
C ALA A 18 9.72 -13.34 6.46
N GLN A 19 10.71 -14.04 5.89
CA GLN A 19 11.19 -13.79 4.53
C GLN A 19 10.12 -14.11 3.47
N SER A 20 9.39 -15.22 3.61
CA SER A 20 8.28 -15.56 2.73
C SER A 20 7.16 -14.52 2.78
N THR A 21 6.78 -14.08 3.99
CA THR A 21 5.75 -13.05 4.18
C THR A 21 6.17 -11.72 3.55
N TRP A 22 7.44 -11.35 3.69
CA TRP A 22 7.99 -10.14 3.09
C TRP A 22 7.95 -10.21 1.56
N LEU A 23 8.35 -11.33 0.96
CA LEU A 23 8.31 -11.53 -0.49
C LEU A 23 6.89 -11.40 -1.06
N GLU A 24 5.87 -11.94 -0.38
CA GLU A 24 4.48 -11.80 -0.83
C GLU A 24 3.98 -10.36 -0.75
N LYS A 25 4.40 -9.61 0.28
CA LYS A 25 4.12 -8.17 0.36
C LYS A 25 4.78 -7.41 -0.80
N GLU A 26 6.03 -7.69 -1.13
CA GLU A 26 6.71 -7.06 -2.26
C GLU A 26 6.03 -7.39 -3.60
N LYS A 27 5.63 -8.66 -3.81
CA LYS A 27 4.89 -9.07 -5.02
C LYS A 27 3.58 -8.31 -5.14
N PHE A 28 2.82 -8.18 -4.05
CA PHE A 28 1.59 -7.39 -4.02
C PHE A 28 1.86 -5.93 -4.43
N ILE A 29 2.85 -5.28 -3.80
CA ILE A 29 3.19 -3.88 -4.09
C ILE A 29 3.64 -3.71 -5.55
N ASN A 30 4.44 -4.64 -6.07
CA ASN A 30 4.87 -4.61 -7.47
C ASN A 30 3.71 -4.78 -8.45
N GLN A 31 2.76 -5.67 -8.16
CA GLN A 31 1.57 -5.85 -8.98
C GLN A 31 0.64 -4.65 -8.87
N LEU A 32 0.48 -4.07 -7.68
CA LEU A 32 -0.27 -2.84 -7.47
C LEU A 32 0.31 -1.72 -8.33
N ASN A 33 1.64 -1.51 -8.26
CA ASN A 33 2.38 -0.52 -9.06
C ASN A 33 2.13 -0.66 -10.56
N ARG A 34 2.10 -1.88 -11.10
CA ARG A 34 1.84 -2.15 -12.52
C ARG A 34 0.43 -1.81 -12.98
N ASN A 35 -0.52 -1.74 -12.04
CA ASN A 35 -1.94 -1.48 -12.35
C ASN A 35 -2.35 -0.01 -12.14
N PHE A 36 -1.44 0.86 -11.72
CA PHE A 36 -1.75 2.29 -11.62
C PHE A 36 -1.95 2.92 -13.00
N LYS A 37 -3.00 3.71 -13.12
CA LYS A 37 -3.30 4.54 -14.30
C LYS A 37 -3.04 6.00 -13.97
N THR A 38 -1.80 6.44 -14.18
CA THR A 38 -1.33 7.77 -13.78
C THR A 38 -1.71 8.89 -14.75
N ASN A 39 -2.11 8.53 -15.99
CA ASN A 39 -2.55 9.47 -17.03
C ASN A 39 -3.84 10.23 -16.67
N LEU A 40 -4.56 9.82 -15.63
CA LEU A 40 -5.83 10.39 -15.19
C LEU A 40 -5.67 11.47 -14.10
N LEU A 41 -4.43 11.79 -13.72
CA LEU A 41 -4.14 12.81 -12.71
C LEU A 41 -4.21 14.22 -13.33
N PRO A 42 -4.93 15.18 -12.71
CA PRO A 42 -5.22 16.48 -13.32
C PRO A 42 -4.02 17.43 -13.35
N ASP A 43 -3.16 17.45 -12.32
CA ASP A 43 -2.11 18.46 -12.17
C ASP A 43 -0.75 17.97 -12.69
N SER A 44 0.11 18.89 -13.13
CA SER A 44 1.47 18.57 -13.61
C SER A 44 2.53 18.60 -12.51
N ASP A 45 2.32 19.36 -11.44
CA ASP A 45 3.24 19.50 -10.32
C ASP A 45 2.45 19.39 -9.01
N ALA A 46 2.27 18.17 -8.52
CA ALA A 46 1.45 17.90 -7.35
C ALA A 46 1.92 16.67 -6.56
N LEU A 47 1.70 16.74 -5.24
CA LEU A 47 1.74 15.57 -4.36
C LEU A 47 0.31 15.19 -3.98
N TYR A 48 -0.07 13.98 -4.37
CA TYR A 48 -1.30 13.33 -3.95
C TYR A 48 -0.99 12.24 -2.92
N THR A 49 -1.87 12.09 -1.94
CA THR A 49 -1.77 11.05 -0.91
C THR A 49 -3.12 10.40 -0.71
N LEU A 50 -3.14 9.08 -0.63
CA LEU A 50 -4.31 8.32 -0.18
C LEU A 50 -3.88 7.13 0.68
N ASN A 51 -4.82 6.58 1.41
CA ASN A 51 -4.70 5.30 2.10
C ASN A 51 -5.80 4.37 1.59
N ILE A 52 -5.39 3.23 1.04
CA ILE A 52 -6.32 2.16 0.66
C ILE A 52 -6.48 1.23 1.85
N GLN A 53 -7.73 1.04 2.28
CA GLN A 53 -8.11 0.10 3.32
C GLN A 53 -8.74 -1.12 2.67
N ILE A 54 -8.20 -2.29 2.98
CA ILE A 54 -8.69 -3.58 2.49
C ILE A 54 -9.09 -4.40 3.72
N VAL A 55 -10.38 -4.49 3.97
CA VAL A 55 -10.94 -5.29 5.07
C VAL A 55 -11.32 -6.65 4.52
N LEU A 56 -10.77 -7.71 5.12
CA LEU A 56 -11.05 -9.08 4.72
C LEU A 56 -11.97 -9.72 5.74
N ASP A 57 -13.18 -10.04 5.30
CA ASP A 57 -14.15 -10.73 6.15
C ASP A 57 -13.79 -12.21 6.35
N LYS A 58 -14.50 -12.89 7.25
CA LYS A 58 -14.29 -14.33 7.52
C LYS A 58 -14.46 -15.20 6.26
N ASN A 59 -15.23 -14.73 5.28
CA ASN A 59 -15.53 -15.42 4.02
C ASN A 59 -14.54 -15.09 2.89
N SER A 60 -13.45 -14.36 3.19
CA SER A 60 -12.45 -13.91 2.21
C SER A 60 -12.98 -12.89 1.19
N ARG A 61 -14.10 -12.22 1.48
CA ARG A 61 -14.54 -11.06 0.70
C ARG A 61 -13.73 -9.84 1.12
N ALA A 62 -13.17 -9.16 0.13
CA ALA A 62 -12.42 -7.93 0.33
C ALA A 62 -13.37 -6.73 0.19
N LEU A 63 -13.56 -5.97 1.27
CA LEU A 63 -14.13 -4.64 1.23
C LEU A 63 -12.98 -3.64 1.07
N ILE A 64 -12.98 -2.90 -0.04
CA ILE A 64 -11.90 -1.97 -0.40
C ILE A 64 -12.44 -0.55 -0.33
N THR A 65 -11.80 0.30 0.46
CA THR A 65 -12.15 1.72 0.63
C THR A 65 -10.90 2.59 0.59
N SER A 66 -11.08 3.90 0.41
CA SER A 66 -10.00 4.88 0.41
C SER A 66 -10.40 6.10 1.23
N ASN A 67 -9.45 6.74 1.90
CA ASN A 67 -9.68 8.04 2.54
C ASN A 67 -9.84 9.20 1.52
N ASN A 68 -9.53 8.95 0.24
CA ASN A 68 -9.77 9.86 -0.88
C ASN A 68 -10.36 9.05 -2.05
N ALA A 69 -11.69 9.00 -2.13
CA ALA A 69 -12.41 8.22 -3.14
C ALA A 69 -12.19 8.75 -4.56
N GLU A 70 -12.20 10.08 -4.74
CA GLU A 70 -12.02 10.71 -6.05
C GLU A 70 -10.64 10.37 -6.64
N LEU A 71 -9.57 10.46 -5.84
CA LEU A 71 -8.23 10.09 -6.27
C LEU A 71 -8.11 8.58 -6.50
N PHE A 72 -8.76 7.76 -5.66
CA PHE A 72 -8.75 6.30 -5.78
C PHE A 72 -9.34 5.82 -7.11
N ASP A 73 -10.44 6.46 -7.56
CA ASP A 73 -11.04 6.17 -8.86
C ASP A 73 -10.11 6.58 -10.02
N LYS A 74 -9.43 7.73 -9.91
CA LYS A 74 -8.48 8.22 -10.93
C LYS A 74 -7.27 7.30 -11.09
N ILE A 75 -6.74 6.71 -10.02
CA ILE A 75 -5.56 5.83 -10.13
C ILE A 75 -5.88 4.45 -10.69
N GLY A 76 -7.17 4.07 -10.76
CA GLY A 76 -7.64 2.93 -11.55
C GLY A 76 -7.22 1.54 -11.03
N VAL A 77 -6.82 1.42 -9.76
CA VAL A 77 -6.33 0.17 -9.17
C VAL A 77 -7.43 -0.75 -8.60
N LEU A 78 -8.66 -0.27 -8.48
CA LEU A 78 -9.78 -1.02 -7.89
C LEU A 78 -10.03 -2.38 -8.57
N PRO A 79 -10.04 -2.52 -9.92
CA PRO A 79 -10.26 -3.82 -10.56
C PRO A 79 -9.21 -4.86 -10.18
N PHE A 80 -7.93 -4.44 -10.09
CA PHE A 80 -6.84 -5.30 -9.64
C PHE A 80 -7.07 -5.76 -8.19
N LEU A 81 -7.39 -4.82 -7.29
CA LEU A 81 -7.62 -5.11 -5.88
C LEU A 81 -8.82 -6.05 -5.67
N GLN A 82 -9.90 -5.93 -6.45
CA GLN A 82 -11.05 -6.82 -6.35
C GLN A 82 -10.74 -8.26 -6.80
N GLN A 83 -9.79 -8.42 -7.72
CA GLN A 83 -9.41 -9.72 -8.29
C GLN A 83 -8.20 -10.37 -7.59
N TYR A 84 -7.49 -9.63 -6.74
CA TYR A 84 -6.28 -10.12 -6.09
C TYR A 84 -6.59 -11.23 -5.07
N ASN A 85 -5.77 -12.28 -5.07
CA ASN A 85 -5.85 -13.36 -4.07
C ASN A 85 -5.08 -12.95 -2.81
N TYR A 86 -5.81 -12.50 -1.78
CA TYR A 86 -5.22 -12.03 -0.52
C TYR A 86 -4.71 -13.12 0.42
N LYS A 87 -5.00 -14.41 0.16
CA LYS A 87 -4.59 -15.52 1.05
C LYS A 87 -3.08 -15.52 1.40
N PRO A 88 -2.16 -15.35 0.44
CA PRO A 88 -0.72 -15.35 0.73
C PRO A 88 -0.26 -14.15 1.57
N LEU A 89 -1.00 -13.04 1.51
CA LEU A 89 -0.63 -11.79 2.18
C LEU A 89 -1.05 -11.78 3.66
N ILE A 90 -2.12 -12.50 4.01
CA ILE A 90 -2.75 -12.46 5.35
C ILE A 90 -2.52 -13.73 6.18
N GLY A 91 -2.13 -14.84 5.54
CA GLY A 91 -2.05 -16.15 6.20
C GLY A 91 -3.40 -16.61 6.76
N GLU A 92 -3.39 -17.19 7.96
CA GLU A 92 -4.60 -17.68 8.64
C GLU A 92 -5.25 -16.65 9.57
N VAL A 93 -4.67 -15.45 9.71
CA VAL A 93 -5.12 -14.45 10.67
C VAL A 93 -6.33 -13.69 10.14
N ARG A 94 -7.48 -13.81 10.83
CA ARG A 94 -8.75 -13.13 10.50
C ARG A 94 -9.53 -12.74 11.77
N PRO A 95 -10.25 -11.60 11.79
CA PRO A 95 -10.36 -10.57 10.76
C PRO A 95 -9.09 -9.71 10.66
N LEU A 96 -8.76 -9.26 9.45
CA LEU A 96 -7.60 -8.42 9.18
C LEU A 96 -7.99 -7.22 8.32
N LYS A 97 -7.55 -6.04 8.74
CA LYS A 97 -7.59 -4.80 7.98
C LYS A 97 -6.19 -4.50 7.47
N VAL A 98 -6.00 -4.50 6.16
CA VAL A 98 -4.74 -4.13 5.52
C VAL A 98 -4.82 -2.66 5.12
N MET A 99 -3.82 -1.87 5.50
CA MET A 99 -3.68 -0.48 5.08
C MET A 99 -2.51 -0.33 4.14
N VAL A 100 -2.76 0.31 3.00
CA VAL A 100 -1.76 0.59 1.97
C VAL A 100 -1.65 2.10 1.79
N PRO A 101 -0.63 2.73 2.39
CA PRO A 101 -0.39 4.15 2.20
C PRO A 101 0.21 4.39 0.80
N ILE A 102 -0.34 5.34 0.05
CA ILE A 102 0.11 5.68 -1.30
C ILE A 102 0.43 7.17 -1.38
N GLY A 103 1.66 7.48 -1.75
CA GLY A 103 2.09 8.80 -2.20
C GLY A 103 2.31 8.80 -3.71
N ILE A 104 1.78 9.81 -4.40
CA ILE A 104 1.99 10.00 -5.84
C ILE A 104 2.56 11.39 -6.04
N ILE A 105 3.80 11.42 -6.53
CA ILE A 105 4.53 12.63 -6.89
C ILE A 105 4.38 12.78 -8.40
N VAL A 106 3.63 13.79 -8.82
CA VAL A 106 3.54 14.19 -10.23
C VAL A 106 4.47 15.37 -10.42
N GLY A 107 5.43 15.23 -11.33
CA GLY A 107 6.35 16.30 -11.70
C GLY A 107 6.27 16.61 -13.18
N SER A 108 6.39 17.90 -13.52
CA SER A 108 6.61 18.36 -14.87
C SER A 108 8.09 18.29 -15.20
N SER A 109 8.43 17.70 -16.35
CA SER A 109 9.79 17.73 -16.90
C SER A 109 10.34 19.15 -17.11
N LYS A 110 9.47 20.18 -17.12
CA LYS A 110 9.83 21.59 -17.29
C LYS A 110 10.48 22.23 -16.05
N TYR A 111 10.15 21.76 -14.84
CA TYR A 111 10.61 22.42 -13.59
C TYR A 111 11.70 21.65 -12.83
N GLY A 112 12.00 20.40 -13.23
CA GLY A 112 13.01 19.58 -12.56
C GLY A 112 12.65 19.24 -11.09
N PRO A 113 13.37 18.32 -10.45
CA PRO A 113 13.02 17.83 -9.11
C PRO A 113 13.22 18.84 -7.97
N LYS A 114 13.51 20.12 -8.27
CA LYS A 114 14.02 21.10 -7.29
C LYS A 114 12.97 21.82 -6.45
N THR A 115 11.68 21.68 -6.75
CA THR A 115 10.60 22.41 -6.06
C THR A 115 9.50 21.51 -5.50
N ILE A 116 9.77 20.22 -5.28
CA ILE A 116 8.88 19.40 -4.43
C ILE A 116 9.14 19.84 -2.99
N ASP A 117 8.54 20.99 -2.66
CA ASP A 117 8.83 21.81 -1.50
C ASP A 117 8.35 21.14 -0.20
N LEU A 118 8.88 21.59 0.94
CA LEU A 118 8.76 21.04 2.30
C LEU A 118 7.34 20.66 2.81
N HIS A 119 6.27 20.97 2.08
CA HIS A 119 4.89 20.52 2.33
C HIS A 119 4.65 19.01 2.11
N ILE A 120 5.65 18.25 1.65
CA ILE A 120 5.60 16.78 1.60
C ILE A 120 5.36 16.20 3.00
N ALA A 121 6.01 16.74 4.04
CA ALA A 121 5.94 16.19 5.39
C ALA A 121 4.52 16.21 5.99
N ASP A 122 3.79 17.32 5.81
CA ASP A 122 2.40 17.44 6.28
C ASP A 122 1.47 16.47 5.54
N LYS A 123 1.68 16.27 4.24
CA LYS A 123 0.92 15.31 3.44
C LYS A 123 1.28 13.85 3.74
N LEU A 124 2.52 13.56 4.15
CA LEU A 124 2.91 12.21 4.60
C LEU A 124 2.14 11.79 5.86
N SER A 125 1.78 12.71 6.75
CA SER A 125 0.95 12.38 7.93
C SER A 125 -0.43 11.83 7.53
N ASN A 126 -1.01 12.34 6.43
CA ASN A 126 -2.27 11.87 5.86
C ASN A 126 -2.21 10.45 5.29
N LEU A 127 -1.02 9.91 5.01
CA LEU A 127 -0.84 8.50 4.60
C LEU A 127 -1.31 7.53 5.70
N PHE A 128 -1.20 7.94 6.95
CA PHE A 128 -1.54 7.13 8.11
C PHE A 128 -2.86 7.55 8.75
N TYR A 129 -3.47 8.63 8.28
CA TYR A 129 -4.78 9.06 8.77
C TYR A 129 -5.88 8.11 8.29
N HIS A 130 -6.52 7.47 9.25
CA HIS A 130 -7.70 6.65 9.07
C HIS A 130 -8.61 6.94 10.25
N GLU A 131 -9.92 6.97 10.01
CA GLU A 131 -10.88 6.93 11.11
C GLU A 131 -10.59 5.66 11.93
N LYS A 132 -10.44 5.85 13.26
CA LYS A 132 -10.30 4.73 14.19
C LYS A 132 -11.40 3.72 13.85
N PRO A 133 -11.06 2.44 13.57
CA PRO A 133 -12.12 1.47 13.35
C PRO A 133 -12.99 1.43 14.60
N GLU A 134 -14.31 1.52 14.41
CA GLU A 134 -15.28 1.37 15.50
C GLU A 134 -15.19 0.00 16.18
N ASP A 135 -14.58 -0.98 15.50
CA ASP A 135 -14.32 -2.32 16.00
C ASP A 135 -12.88 -2.47 16.53
N ASP A 136 -12.73 -2.46 17.85
CA ASP A 136 -11.47 -2.77 18.56
C ASP A 136 -10.91 -4.18 18.28
N ASN A 137 -11.70 -5.06 17.64
CA ASN A 137 -11.37 -6.47 17.43
C ASN A 137 -10.71 -6.79 16.08
N ILE A 138 -10.51 -5.81 15.18
CA ILE A 138 -9.90 -6.06 13.88
C ILE A 138 -8.41 -5.76 13.92
N ARG A 139 -7.57 -6.77 13.68
CA ARG A 139 -6.13 -6.57 13.58
C ARG A 139 -5.80 -5.72 12.36
N ILE A 140 -5.09 -4.61 12.57
CA ILE A 140 -4.62 -3.73 11.48
C ILE A 140 -3.18 -4.10 11.12
N VAL A 141 -2.91 -4.26 9.82
CA VAL A 141 -1.56 -4.45 9.27
C VAL A 141 -1.30 -3.36 8.25
N TYR A 142 -0.24 -2.58 8.50
CA TYR A 142 0.27 -1.60 7.53
C TYR A 142 1.23 -2.30 6.57
N LEU A 143 0.98 -2.13 5.27
CA LEU A 143 1.97 -2.47 4.26
C LEU A 143 2.95 -1.32 4.08
N SER A 144 4.09 -1.62 3.46
CA SER A 144 5.05 -0.60 3.04
C SER A 144 4.35 0.44 2.16
N SER A 145 4.68 1.70 2.38
CA SER A 145 4.15 2.79 1.56
C SER A 145 4.56 2.61 0.11
N VAL A 146 3.61 2.88 -0.80
CA VAL A 146 3.86 2.94 -2.23
C VAL A 146 4.13 4.39 -2.59
N ILE A 147 5.31 4.70 -3.11
CA ILE A 147 5.66 6.02 -3.63
C ILE A 147 5.82 5.90 -5.13
N LEU A 148 4.94 6.57 -5.88
CA LEU A 148 4.98 6.63 -7.33
C LEU A 148 5.51 7.98 -7.78
N PHE A 149 6.39 7.96 -8.76
CA PHE A 149 6.81 9.16 -9.49
C PHE A 149 6.20 9.12 -10.89
N VAL A 150 5.48 10.19 -11.25
CA VAL A 150 4.77 10.31 -12.52
C VAL A 150 5.31 11.52 -13.26
N ASP A 151 5.90 11.29 -14.43
CA ASP A 151 6.27 12.35 -15.36
C ASP A 151 5.06 12.68 -16.24
N LYS A 152 4.50 13.89 -16.08
CA LYS A 152 3.41 14.36 -16.94
C LYS A 152 3.99 15.18 -18.08
N LYS A 153 4.01 14.60 -19.27
CA LYS A 153 4.29 15.34 -20.51
C LYS A 153 3.18 16.36 -20.74
N VAL A 154 3.49 17.64 -20.54
CA VAL A 154 2.61 18.75 -20.93
C VAL A 154 2.73 18.90 -22.45
N TYR A 155 1.75 18.38 -23.19
CA TYR A 155 1.62 18.71 -24.62
C TYR A 155 1.08 20.14 -24.69
N HIS A 156 1.93 21.07 -25.14
CA HIS A 156 1.55 22.44 -25.47
C HIS A 156 0.80 22.49 -26.80
#